data_AF-S7J6K2-F1
#
_entry.id   AF-S7J6K2-F1
#
_cell.length_a   1.000
_cell.length_b   1.000
_cell.length_c   1.000
_cell.angle_alpha   90.00
_cell.angle_beta   90.00
_cell.angle_gamma   90.00
#
_symmetry.space_group_name_H-M   'P 1'
#
loop_
_entity.id
_entity.type
_entity.pdbx_description
1 polymer ?
#
loop_
_entity_poly.entity_id
_entity_poly.type
_entity_poly.pdbx_seq_one_letter_code
_entity_poly.pdbx_strand_id
1 'polypeptide(L)'
;MLASQYNSWLPNFKQAIFLHQEFSRPELDYLWRNNNNDFQTTLTMQLESAEKATRDIDSLLALLDNTPAYIQKQWDKWYAIGEDCKQEGLMSNFFATELYLKGNKELNIEIINLRQYLVTMRHYYQFEVVTLTEVMQTTEEKP
;
A
#
# COMPACT_ATOMS: atom_id res chain seq x y z
N MET A 1 1.95 -14.69 1.40
CA MET A 1 2.96 -13.87 0.69
C MET A 1 2.61 -12.38 0.73
N LEU A 2 1.41 -11.95 0.32
CA LEU A 2 0.97 -10.55 0.43
C LEU A 2 0.87 -10.04 1.87
N ALA A 3 0.19 -10.77 2.75
CA ALA A 3 0.07 -10.40 4.17
C ALA A 3 1.43 -10.34 4.87
N SER A 4 2.37 -11.23 4.54
CA SER A 4 3.73 -11.20 5.09
C SER A 4 4.56 -10.03 4.56
N GLN A 5 4.41 -9.68 3.28
CA GLN A 5 5.07 -8.49 2.71
C GLN A 5 4.50 -7.21 3.31
N TYR A 6 3.18 -7.08 3.41
CA TYR A 6 2.53 -5.96 4.08
C TYR A 6 2.95 -5.84 5.55
N ASN A 7 2.94 -6.95 6.30
CA ASN A 7 3.35 -6.95 7.71
C ASN A 7 4.84 -6.64 7.91
N SER A 8 5.70 -6.98 6.94
CA SER A 8 7.12 -6.58 6.97
C SER A 8 7.32 -5.09 6.66
N TRP A 9 6.40 -4.50 5.90
CA TRP A 9 6.55 -3.15 5.35
C TRP A 9 5.81 -2.08 6.19
N LEU A 10 4.69 -2.44 6.80
CA LEU A 10 3.87 -1.56 7.65
C LEU A 10 4.65 -0.92 8.83
N PRO A 11 5.55 -1.61 9.55
CA PRO A 11 6.35 -1.00 10.60
C PRO A 11 7.27 0.10 10.06
N ASN A 12 7.88 -0.13 8.89
CA ASN A 12 8.76 0.85 8.25
C ASN A 12 8.00 2.09 7.81
N PHE A 13 6.76 1.95 7.31
CA PHE A 13 5.91 3.11 7.02
C PHE A 13 5.49 3.87 8.28
N LYS A 14 5.09 3.16 9.35
CA LYS A 14 4.67 3.81 10.61
C LYS A 14 5.81 4.55 11.30
N GLN A 15 7.05 4.18 11.02
CA GLN A 15 8.26 4.82 11.53
C GLN A 15 8.92 5.76 10.52
N ALA A 16 8.39 5.83 9.29
CA ALA A 16 8.92 6.70 8.26
C ALA A 16 8.64 8.15 8.68
N ILE A 17 9.72 8.85 9.00
CA ILE A 17 9.70 10.30 9.15
C ILE A 17 9.75 10.88 7.74
N PHE A 18 8.72 11.63 7.39
CA PHE A 18 8.65 12.35 6.12
C PHE A 18 9.21 13.75 6.30
N LEU A 19 10.25 14.11 5.55
CA LEU A 19 10.89 15.41 5.68
C LEU A 19 9.93 16.54 5.32
N HIS A 20 9.01 16.34 4.37
CA HIS A 20 7.96 17.33 4.06
C HIS A 20 6.96 17.58 5.20
N GLN A 21 6.92 16.72 6.22
CA GLN A 21 6.04 16.88 7.39
C GLN A 21 6.77 17.59 8.54
N GLU A 22 8.09 17.43 8.63
CA GLU A 22 8.91 18.06 9.67
C GLU A 22 9.35 19.48 9.29
N PHE A 23 9.56 19.72 8.01
CA PHE A 23 10.08 20.99 7.50
C PHE A 23 9.16 21.54 6.42
N SER A 24 8.95 22.85 6.46
CA SER A 24 8.36 23.57 5.34
C SER A 24 9.31 23.56 4.14
N ARG A 25 8.77 23.72 2.94
CA ARG A 25 9.56 23.78 1.71
C ARG A 25 10.68 24.85 1.74
N PRO A 26 10.45 26.09 2.21
CA PRO A 26 11.53 27.08 2.35
C PRO A 26 12.63 26.65 3.33
N GLU A 27 12.29 25.90 4.38
CA GLU A 27 13.28 25.36 5.33
C GLU A 27 14.10 24.24 4.67
N LEU A 28 13.47 23.35 3.89
CA LEU A 28 14.17 22.35 3.10
C LEU A 28 15.13 22.99 2.09
N ASP A 29 14.68 24.02 1.37
CA ASP A 29 15.52 24.79 0.42
C ASP A 29 16.70 25.46 1.13
N TYR A 30 16.45 26.06 2.29
CA TYR A 30 17.49 26.68 3.11
C TYR A 30 18.53 25.66 3.59
N LEU A 31 18.07 24.51 4.10
CA LEU A 31 18.93 23.45 4.62
C LEU A 31 19.70 22.77 3.47
N TRP A 32 19.10 22.58 2.30
CA TRP A 32 19.78 22.04 1.13
C TRP A 32 20.93 22.94 0.64
N ARG A 33 20.71 24.26 0.62
CA ARG A 33 21.67 25.26 0.12
C ARG A 33 22.78 25.62 1.11
N ASN A 34 22.47 25.65 2.40
CA ASN A 34 23.37 26.21 3.42
C ASN A 34 23.97 25.17 4.37
N ASN A 35 23.53 23.91 4.30
CA ASN A 35 24.02 22.86 5.18
C ASN A 35 25.09 21.99 4.47
N ASN A 36 25.92 21.32 5.27
CA ASN A 36 27.02 20.49 4.79
C ASN A 36 26.52 19.22 4.06
N ASN A 37 27.46 18.45 3.48
CA ASN A 37 27.23 17.18 2.78
C ASN A 37 26.30 16.20 3.53
N ASP A 38 26.27 16.21 4.87
CA ASP A 38 25.45 15.29 5.68
C ASP A 38 23.94 15.47 5.46
N PHE A 39 23.46 16.70 5.36
CA PHE A 39 22.04 16.95 5.12
C PHE A 39 21.65 16.61 3.68
N GLN A 40 22.51 16.94 2.72
CA GLN A 40 22.30 16.59 1.32
C GLN A 40 22.28 15.07 1.11
N THR A 41 23.16 14.34 1.80
CA THR A 41 23.19 12.87 1.82
C THR A 41 21.90 12.33 2.45
N THR A 42 21.43 12.91 3.55
CA THR A 42 20.16 12.54 4.20
C THR A 42 18.96 12.71 3.26
N LEU A 43 18.87 13.86 2.59
CA LEU A 43 17.82 14.15 1.60
C LEU A 43 17.83 13.15 0.45
N THR A 44 19.02 12.82 -0.06
CA THR A 44 19.20 11.86 -1.16
C THR A 44 18.78 10.45 -0.73
N MET A 45 19.21 9.98 0.45
CA MET A 45 18.80 8.68 0.98
C MET A 45 17.29 8.60 1.22
N GLN A 46 16.67 9.69 1.68
CA GLN A 46 15.23 9.78 1.87
C GLN A 46 14.48 9.71 0.54
N LEU A 47 14.96 10.43 -0.48
CA LEU A 47 14.40 10.39 -1.84
C LEU A 47 14.45 8.97 -2.40
N GLU A 48 15.62 8.32 -2.37
CA GLU A 48 15.79 6.93 -2.85
C GLU A 48 14.88 5.95 -2.09
N SER A 49 14.75 6.14 -0.78
CA SER A 49 13.87 5.32 0.07
C SER A 49 12.39 5.50 -0.29
N ALA A 50 11.96 6.74 -0.54
CA ALA A 50 10.59 7.06 -0.93
C ALA A 50 10.25 6.55 -2.34
N GLU A 51 11.19 6.61 -3.27
CA GLU A 51 11.03 6.00 -4.60
C GLU A 51 10.93 4.48 -4.52
N LYS A 52 11.80 3.83 -3.72
CA LYS A 52 11.75 2.38 -3.50
C LYS A 52 10.42 1.97 -2.88
N ALA A 53 9.97 2.69 -1.86
CA ALA A 53 8.68 2.49 -1.23
C ALA A 53 7.53 2.57 -2.25
N THR A 54 7.54 3.57 -3.14
CA THR A 54 6.54 3.71 -4.21
C THR A 54 6.52 2.48 -5.13
N ARG A 55 7.70 2.00 -5.56
CA ARG A 55 7.81 0.79 -6.41
C ARG A 55 7.34 -0.49 -5.70
N ASP A 56 7.68 -0.64 -4.43
CA ASP A 56 7.24 -1.78 -3.61
C ASP A 56 5.71 -1.79 -3.46
N ILE A 57 5.08 -0.62 -3.24
CA ILE A 57 3.62 -0.50 -3.20
C ILE A 57 2.97 -0.82 -4.54
N ASP A 58 3.50 -0.29 -5.65
CA ASP A 58 2.96 -0.55 -6.99
C ASP A 58 2.95 -2.06 -7.30
N SER A 59 4.00 -2.76 -6.87
CA SER A 59 4.09 -4.23 -6.97
C SER A 59 3.02 -4.94 -6.13
N LEU A 60 2.77 -4.47 -4.90
CA LEU A 60 1.72 -5.01 -4.03
C LEU A 60 0.31 -4.77 -4.60
N LEU A 61 0.06 -3.57 -5.15
CA LEU A 61 -1.21 -3.24 -5.79
C LEU A 61 -1.48 -4.13 -7.00
N ALA A 62 -0.47 -4.36 -7.86
CA ALA A 62 -0.60 -5.25 -9.01
C ALA A 62 -0.92 -6.70 -8.61
N LEU A 63 -0.35 -7.18 -7.50
CA LEU A 63 -0.70 -8.50 -6.95
C LEU A 63 -2.14 -8.54 -6.41
N LEU A 64 -2.62 -7.45 -5.81
CA LEU A 64 -4.00 -7.36 -5.30
C LEU A 64 -5.04 -7.30 -6.41
N ASP A 65 -4.75 -6.71 -7.56
CA ASP A 65 -5.72 -6.55 -8.66
C ASP A 65 -6.30 -7.89 -9.16
N ASN A 66 -5.56 -9.00 -9.02
CA ASN A 66 -6.03 -10.34 -9.40
C ASN A 66 -6.81 -11.08 -8.30
N THR A 67 -6.75 -10.59 -7.05
CA THR A 67 -7.32 -11.30 -5.89
C THR A 67 -8.85 -11.28 -5.87
N PRO A 68 -9.56 -10.19 -6.24
CA PRO A 68 -11.03 -10.18 -6.30
C PRO A 68 -11.61 -11.25 -7.23
N ALA A 69 -10.99 -11.46 -8.40
CA ALA A 69 -11.45 -12.48 -9.35
C ALA A 69 -11.30 -13.91 -8.79
N TYR A 70 -10.24 -14.16 -8.02
CA TYR A 70 -10.06 -15.44 -7.33
C TYR A 70 -11.13 -15.67 -6.26
N ILE A 71 -11.44 -14.64 -5.47
CA ILE A 71 -12.47 -14.73 -4.42
C ILE A 71 -13.85 -14.94 -5.02
N GLN A 72 -14.17 -14.26 -6.12
CA GLN A 72 -15.43 -14.45 -6.82
C GLN A 72 -15.60 -15.91 -7.27
N LYS A 73 -14.55 -16.51 -7.86
CA LYS A 73 -14.58 -17.94 -8.24
C LYS A 73 -14.83 -18.87 -7.06
N GLN A 74 -14.24 -18.59 -5.90
CA GLN A 74 -14.50 -19.37 -4.68
C GLN A 74 -15.93 -19.15 -4.17
N TRP A 75 -16.44 -17.92 -4.26
CA TRP A 75 -17.82 -17.60 -3.91
C TRP A 75 -18.79 -18.42 -4.77
N ASP A 76 -18.63 -18.38 -6.10
CA ASP A 76 -19.52 -19.09 -7.04
C ASP A 76 -19.52 -20.59 -6.76
N LYS A 77 -18.34 -21.16 -6.46
CA LYS A 77 -18.18 -22.58 -6.12
C LYS A 77 -18.92 -22.95 -4.83
N TRP A 78 -18.70 -22.19 -3.75
CA TRP A 78 -19.36 -22.49 -2.48
C TRP A 78 -20.87 -22.27 -2.53
N TYR A 79 -21.32 -21.31 -3.33
CA TYR A 79 -22.73 -21.05 -3.56
C TYR A 79 -23.41 -22.24 -4.25
N ALA A 80 -22.81 -22.75 -5.33
CA ALA A 80 -23.32 -23.93 -6.02
C ALA A 80 -23.40 -25.16 -5.08
N ILE A 81 -22.32 -25.45 -4.34
CA ILE A 81 -22.30 -26.57 -3.38
C ILE A 81 -23.38 -26.39 -2.30
N GLY A 82 -23.58 -25.15 -1.82
CA GLY A 82 -24.58 -24.87 -0.80
C GLY A 82 -26.00 -25.10 -1.29
N GLU A 83 -26.33 -24.66 -2.50
CA GLU A 83 -27.65 -24.90 -3.10
C GLU A 83 -27.89 -26.40 -3.35
N ASP A 84 -26.88 -27.15 -3.80
CA ASP A 84 -26.98 -28.61 -3.94
C ASP A 84 -27.26 -29.28 -2.58
N CYS A 85 -26.51 -28.91 -1.53
CA CYS A 85 -26.72 -29.45 -0.18
C CYS A 85 -28.11 -29.13 0.37
N LYS A 86 -28.63 -27.93 0.07
CA LYS A 86 -29.96 -27.50 0.49
C LYS A 86 -31.06 -28.30 -0.21
N GLN A 87 -30.91 -28.58 -1.51
CA GLN A 87 -31.86 -29.40 -2.26
C GLN A 87 -31.87 -30.85 -1.77
N GLU A 88 -30.72 -31.39 -1.36
CA GLU A 88 -30.59 -32.74 -0.81
C GLU A 88 -30.98 -32.85 0.67
N GLY A 89 -31.36 -31.75 1.32
CA GLY A 89 -31.71 -31.73 2.75
C GLY A 89 -30.50 -31.89 3.70
N LEU A 90 -29.28 -31.74 3.19
CA LEU A 90 -28.02 -31.81 3.94
C LEU A 90 -27.75 -30.48 4.67
N MET A 91 -28.62 -30.14 5.62
CA MET A 91 -28.62 -28.80 6.25
C MET A 91 -27.32 -28.44 6.98
N SER A 92 -26.64 -29.41 7.62
CA SER A 92 -25.34 -29.16 8.24
C SER A 92 -24.29 -28.71 7.22
N ASN A 93 -24.28 -29.29 6.03
CA ASN A 93 -23.36 -28.93 4.96
C ASN A 93 -23.73 -27.58 4.35
N PHE A 94 -25.02 -27.31 4.16
CA PHE A 94 -25.50 -25.99 3.75
C PHE A 94 -25.05 -24.88 4.72
N PHE A 95 -25.18 -25.09 6.03
CA PHE A 95 -24.70 -24.10 7.00
C PHE A 95 -23.18 -23.93 6.95
N ALA A 96 -22.41 -25.00 6.69
CA ALA A 96 -20.98 -24.90 6.48
C ALA A 96 -20.64 -24.06 5.24
N THR A 97 -21.35 -24.24 4.12
CA THR A 97 -21.15 -23.41 2.91
C THR A 97 -21.48 -21.95 3.13
N GLU A 98 -22.53 -21.64 3.91
CA GLU A 98 -22.86 -20.25 4.28
C GLU A 98 -21.72 -19.57 5.07
N LEU A 99 -21.02 -20.32 5.94
CA LEU A 99 -19.84 -19.80 6.65
C LEU A 99 -18.69 -19.48 5.68
N TYR A 100 -18.45 -20.33 4.68
CA TYR A 100 -17.44 -20.04 3.65
C TYR A 100 -17.83 -18.83 2.78
N LEU A 101 -19.11 -18.70 2.41
CA LEU A 101 -19.61 -17.54 1.66
C LEU A 101 -19.45 -16.24 2.46
N LYS A 102 -19.74 -16.28 3.77
CA LYS A 102 -19.50 -15.16 4.68
C LYS A 102 -18.02 -14.80 4.74
N GLY A 103 -17.14 -15.80 4.92
CA GLY A 103 -15.69 -15.59 4.94
C GLY A 103 -15.15 -14.97 3.65
N ASN A 104 -15.67 -15.38 2.49
CA ASN A 104 -15.30 -14.77 1.20
C ASN A 104 -15.74 -13.30 1.10
N LYS A 105 -16.92 -12.94 1.63
CA LYS A 105 -17.36 -11.52 1.69
C LYS A 105 -16.44 -10.69 2.58
N GLU A 106 -16.12 -11.18 3.77
CA GLU A 106 -15.21 -10.52 4.71
C GLU A 106 -13.82 -10.34 4.10
N LEU A 107 -13.26 -11.39 3.48
CA LEU A 107 -11.98 -11.32 2.79
C LEU A 107 -11.96 -10.29 1.67
N ASN A 108 -13.03 -10.18 0.89
CA ASN A 108 -13.13 -9.18 -0.18
C ASN A 108 -13.12 -7.74 0.38
N ILE A 109 -13.81 -7.50 1.51
CA ILE A 109 -13.79 -6.22 2.21
C ILE A 109 -12.37 -5.89 2.69
N GLU A 110 -11.68 -6.86 3.31
CA GLU A 110 -10.31 -6.65 3.80
C GLU A 110 -9.33 -6.34 2.66
N ILE A 111 -9.50 -6.93 1.48
CA ILE A 111 -8.68 -6.62 0.30
C ILE A 111 -8.94 -5.21 -0.22
N ILE A 112 -10.22 -4.78 -0.27
CA ILE A 112 -10.58 -3.41 -0.64
C ILE A 112 -9.94 -2.42 0.33
N ASN A 113 -10.02 -2.69 1.64
CA ASN A 113 -9.41 -1.86 2.67
C ASN A 113 -7.89 -1.80 2.51
N LEU A 114 -7.23 -2.96 2.37
CA LEU A 114 -5.78 -3.03 2.15
C LEU A 114 -5.34 -2.24 0.93
N ARG A 115 -6.08 -2.35 -0.18
CA ARG A 115 -5.82 -1.56 -1.39
C ARG A 115 -5.91 -0.07 -1.12
N GLN A 116 -6.95 0.37 -0.41
CA GLN A 116 -7.12 1.77 -0.05
C GLN A 116 -5.97 2.28 0.81
N TYR A 117 -5.52 1.50 1.81
CA TYR A 117 -4.36 1.84 2.61
C TYR A 117 -3.10 1.99 1.77
N LEU A 118 -2.82 1.04 0.87
CA LEU A 118 -1.66 1.09 -0.01
C LEU A 118 -1.69 2.32 -0.95
N VAL A 119 -2.85 2.65 -1.51
CA VAL A 119 -3.02 3.87 -2.35
C VAL A 119 -2.72 5.13 -1.55
N THR A 120 -3.23 5.22 -0.32
CA THR A 120 -2.95 6.36 0.57
C THR A 120 -1.46 6.45 0.91
N MET A 121 -0.81 5.34 1.25
CA MET A 121 0.64 5.30 1.53
C MET A 121 1.45 5.76 0.32
N ARG A 122 1.09 5.28 -0.89
CA ARG A 122 1.72 5.68 -2.15
C ARG A 122 1.64 7.18 -2.37
N HIS A 123 0.50 7.80 -2.08
CA HIS A 123 0.33 9.23 -2.22
C HIS A 123 1.31 10.02 -1.34
N TYR A 124 1.50 9.61 -0.08
CA TYR A 124 2.48 10.24 0.83
C TYR A 124 3.91 10.12 0.31
N TYR A 125 4.32 8.94 -0.16
CA TYR A 125 5.66 8.76 -0.73
C TYR A 125 5.86 9.53 -2.04
N GLN A 126 4.86 9.60 -2.90
CA GLN A 126 4.93 10.40 -4.12
C GLN A 126 5.05 11.89 -3.83
N PHE A 127 4.32 12.39 -2.82
CA PHE A 127 4.42 13.78 -2.40
C PHE A 127 5.80 14.11 -1.82
N GLU A 128 6.39 13.20 -1.02
CA GLU A 128 7.77 13.31 -0.56
C GLU A 128 8.74 13.37 -1.74
N VAL A 129 8.66 12.44 -2.70
CA VAL A 129 9.52 12.42 -3.89
C VAL A 129 9.46 13.73 -4.66
N VAL A 130 8.26 14.24 -4.94
CA VAL A 130 8.08 15.52 -5.65
C VAL A 130 8.71 16.67 -4.87
N THR A 131 8.42 16.77 -3.57
CA THR A 131 8.92 17.85 -2.72
C THR A 131 10.45 17.87 -2.69
N LEU A 132 11.07 16.72 -2.44
CA LEU A 132 12.53 16.60 -2.34
C LEU A 132 13.21 16.82 -3.70
N THR A 133 12.63 16.31 -4.79
CA THR A 133 13.15 16.53 -6.15
C THR A 133 13.17 18.01 -6.50
N GLU A 134 12.09 18.74 -6.19
CA GLU A 134 12.01 20.16 -6.46
C GLU A 134 13.02 20.96 -5.62
N VAL A 135 13.19 20.64 -4.33
CA VAL A 135 14.21 21.27 -3.46
C VAL A 135 15.61 21.10 -4.05
N MET A 136 15.92 19.93 -4.58
CA MET A 136 17.23 19.63 -5.19
C MET A 136 17.44 20.32 -6.54
N GLN A 137 16.39 20.49 -7.35
CA GLN A 137 16.45 21.13 -8.67
C GLN A 137 16.51 22.66 -8.62
N THR A 138 15.97 23.29 -7.56
CA THR A 138 15.95 24.76 -7.40
C THR A 138 17.36 25.37 -7.19
N THR A 139 18.43 24.57 -7.29
CA THR A 139 19.83 24.99 -7.21
C THR A 139 20.57 24.99 -8.55
N GLU A 140 20.04 24.39 -9.62
CA GLU A 140 20.70 24.37 -10.94
C GLU A 140 20.46 25.67 -11.73
N GLU A 141 19.43 26.45 -11.39
CA GLU A 141 19.20 27.79 -11.93
C GLU A 141 19.97 28.83 -11.11
N LYS A 142 21.27 28.98 -11.38
CA LYS A 142 22.02 30.19 -11.02
C LYS A 142 22.23 31.04 -12.28
N PRO A 143 21.83 32.33 -12.30
CA PRO A 143 22.18 33.26 -13.37
C PRO A 143 23.68 33.57 -13.41
#